data_AF-A0A932BLU9-F1
#
_entry.id   AF-A0A932BLU9-F1
#
_cell.length_a   1.000
_cell.length_b   1.000
_cell.length_c   1.000
_cell.angle_alpha   90.00
_cell.angle_beta   90.00
_cell.angle_gamma   90.00
#
_symmetry.space_group_name_H-M   'P 1'
#
loop_
_entity.id
_entity.type
_entity.pdbx_description
1 polymer ?
#
loop_
_entity_poly.entity_id
_entity_poly.type
_entity_poly.pdbx_seq_one_letter_code
_entity_poly.pdbx_strand_id
1 'polypeptide(L)'
;MRGHDVAQYADNFPPTVSDAAKRADYVRAFLKWAKEKGVTTENLGPHLRVRKASKSSSNAQTIETQPIYLTQEGHDALLEESENLKQRRPLIQADLARAMADKDFRENAPLDAARNEQAHLESRIREIDGTLRRAVVLESGNEHPGDISQIGSHITIRDLRNGKEASYTLVNSDEVRSGQGKISIASPVGKAVYQRRAGEEVEVEAPSGTFRVRIEAITQG
;
A
#
# COMPACT_ATOMS: atom_id res chain seq x y z
N MET A 1 35.94 13.04 -36.07
CA MET A 1 36.07 13.10 -34.61
C MET A 1 36.77 11.82 -34.17
N ARG A 2 37.99 11.86 -33.61
CA ARG A 2 38.60 10.66 -33.01
C ARG A 2 38.07 10.55 -31.58
N GLY A 3 37.62 9.37 -31.16
CA GLY A 3 36.90 9.18 -29.90
C GLY A 3 37.64 9.64 -28.63
N HIS A 4 38.97 9.77 -28.71
CA HIS A 4 39.82 10.24 -27.62
C HIS A 4 39.53 11.70 -27.19
N ASP A 5 39.13 12.57 -28.12
CA ASP A 5 38.90 13.99 -27.84
C ASP A 5 37.59 14.25 -27.06
N VAL A 6 36.67 13.28 -27.08
CA VAL A 6 35.39 13.33 -26.35
C VAL A 6 35.58 12.84 -24.90
N ALA A 7 36.51 11.91 -24.70
CA ALA A 7 36.79 11.31 -23.39
C ALA A 7 37.37 12.33 -22.39
N GLN A 8 38.30 13.19 -22.82
CA GLN A 8 38.90 14.21 -21.93
C GLN A 8 37.91 15.27 -21.44
N TYR A 9 36.77 15.45 -22.11
CA TYR A 9 35.73 16.38 -21.66
C TYR A 9 34.74 15.72 -20.68
N ALA A 10 34.57 14.39 -20.78
CA ALA A 10 33.68 13.62 -19.90
C ALA A 10 34.21 13.54 -18.46
N ASP A 11 35.52 13.60 -18.25
CA ASP A 11 36.14 13.56 -16.91
C ASP A 11 35.84 14.81 -16.06
N ASN A 12 35.44 15.93 -16.68
CA ASN A 12 35.08 17.17 -15.98
C ASN A 12 33.56 17.32 -15.75
N PHE A 13 32.75 16.31 -16.08
CA PHE A 13 31.31 16.33 -15.82
C PHE A 13 30.98 15.71 -14.45
N PRO A 14 30.24 16.40 -13.57
CA PRO A 14 29.68 15.75 -12.41
C PRO A 14 28.60 14.74 -12.87
N PRO A 15 28.52 13.56 -12.25
CA PRO A 15 27.67 12.45 -12.72
C PRO A 15 26.17 12.77 -12.65
N THR A 16 25.76 13.81 -11.90
CA THR A 16 24.35 14.21 -11.77
C THR A 16 24.20 15.72 -11.59
N VAL A 17 23.55 16.39 -12.56
CA VAL A 17 23.07 17.76 -12.42
C VAL A 17 21.54 17.71 -12.43
N SER A 18 20.87 18.02 -11.32
CA SER A 18 19.39 17.93 -11.24
C SER A 18 18.67 19.05 -12.01
N ASP A 19 19.36 20.16 -12.28
CA ASP A 19 18.78 21.38 -12.82
C ASP A 19 18.95 21.49 -14.36
N ALA A 20 17.83 21.55 -15.07
CA ALA A 20 17.79 21.66 -16.53
C ALA A 20 18.44 22.96 -17.07
N ALA A 21 18.43 24.05 -16.30
CA ALA A 21 19.10 25.29 -16.68
C ALA A 21 20.63 25.10 -16.64
N LYS A 22 21.14 24.51 -15.55
CA LYS A 22 22.57 24.21 -15.39
C LYS A 22 23.08 23.26 -16.47
N ARG A 23 22.31 22.20 -16.81
CA ARG A 23 22.65 21.29 -17.92
C ARG A 23 22.82 22.03 -19.24
N ALA A 24 21.94 22.98 -19.54
CA ALA A 24 22.02 23.72 -20.78
C ALA A 24 23.21 24.65 -20.86
N ASP A 25 23.63 25.23 -19.73
CA ASP A 25 24.85 26.04 -19.68
C ASP A 25 26.10 25.21 -19.99
N TYR A 26 26.17 23.97 -19.50
CA TYR A 26 27.24 23.03 -19.86
C TYR A 26 27.23 22.66 -21.34
N VAL A 27 26.05 22.43 -21.93
CA VAL A 27 25.92 22.15 -23.36
C VAL A 27 26.34 23.36 -24.20
N ARG A 28 26.03 24.59 -23.77
CA ARG A 28 26.52 25.81 -24.43
C ARG A 28 28.04 25.95 -24.37
N ALA A 29 28.63 25.66 -23.21
CA ALA A 29 30.09 25.67 -23.05
C ALA A 29 30.75 24.64 -23.97
N PHE A 30 30.18 23.44 -24.09
CA PHE A 30 30.65 22.41 -25.01
C PHE A 30 30.56 22.83 -26.48
N LEU A 31 29.42 23.39 -26.92
CA LEU A 31 29.25 23.83 -28.31
C LEU A 31 30.18 25.00 -28.67
N LYS A 32 30.52 25.85 -27.71
CA LYS A 32 31.54 26.89 -27.88
C LYS A 32 32.93 26.27 -28.05
N TRP A 33 33.31 25.33 -27.18
CA TRP A 33 34.58 24.60 -27.28
C TRP A 33 34.70 23.83 -28.61
N ALA A 34 33.61 23.19 -29.07
CA ALA A 34 33.57 22.46 -30.33
C ALA A 34 33.86 23.36 -31.54
N LYS A 35 33.38 24.61 -31.54
CA LYS A 35 33.77 25.61 -32.54
C LYS A 35 35.26 25.96 -32.42
N GLU A 36 35.76 26.25 -31.22
CA GLU A 36 37.17 26.63 -31.00
C GLU A 36 38.15 25.52 -31.43
N LYS A 37 37.73 24.26 -31.36
CA LYS A 37 38.49 23.09 -31.85
C LYS A 37 38.24 22.77 -33.33
N GLY A 38 37.49 23.61 -34.05
CA GLY A 38 37.20 23.44 -35.48
C GLY A 38 36.30 22.25 -35.81
N VAL A 39 35.62 21.68 -34.80
CA VAL A 39 34.71 20.54 -34.97
C VAL A 39 33.39 21.01 -35.61
N THR A 40 32.99 22.25 -35.34
CA THR A 40 31.85 22.91 -35.99
C THR A 40 32.29 24.22 -36.63
N THR A 41 31.67 24.56 -37.76
CA THR A 41 31.89 25.83 -38.47
C THR A 41 31.33 27.03 -37.70
N GLU A 42 30.27 26.83 -36.92
CA GLU A 42 29.60 27.88 -36.16
C GLU A 42 29.33 27.47 -34.70
N ASN A 43 29.09 28.47 -33.84
CA ASN A 43 28.74 28.23 -32.45
C ASN A 43 27.22 28.08 -32.35
N LEU A 44 26.76 26.86 -32.07
CA LEU A 44 25.34 26.53 -31.97
C LEU A 44 24.76 26.78 -30.56
N GLY A 45 25.60 27.13 -29.59
CA GLY A 45 25.19 27.44 -28.21
C GLY A 45 24.14 28.56 -28.08
N PRO A 46 24.25 29.69 -28.81
CA PRO A 46 23.25 30.77 -28.79
C PRO A 46 21.86 30.33 -29.26
N HIS A 47 21.77 29.28 -30.09
CA HIS A 47 20.51 28.74 -30.59
C HIS A 47 19.89 27.68 -29.66
N LEU A 48 20.58 27.29 -28.59
CA LEU A 48 20.08 26.33 -27.61
C LEU A 48 19.01 26.99 -26.71
N ARG A 49 17.76 26.64 -26.98
CA ARG A 49 16.60 27.00 -26.15
C ARG A 49 16.26 25.86 -25.20
N VAL A 50 16.40 26.11 -23.90
CA VAL A 50 15.79 25.27 -22.88
C VAL A 50 14.32 25.63 -22.84
N ARG A 51 13.43 24.71 -23.18
CA ARG A 51 12.03 24.87 -22.76
C ARG A 51 12.07 24.88 -21.24
N LYS A 52 11.77 26.03 -20.62
CA LYS A 52 11.34 26.05 -19.23
C LYS A 52 10.22 25.02 -19.16
N ALA A 53 10.40 23.97 -18.39
CA ALA A 53 9.28 23.10 -18.10
C ALA A 53 8.20 24.04 -17.57
N SER A 54 7.13 24.22 -18.36
CA SER A 54 5.82 24.51 -17.77
C SER A 54 5.71 23.56 -16.60
N LYS A 55 5.14 23.98 -15.47
CA LYS A 55 4.71 23.03 -14.46
C LYS A 55 3.79 22.04 -15.19
N SER A 56 4.38 20.98 -15.73
CA SER A 56 3.72 19.73 -15.96
C SER A 56 3.26 19.47 -14.56
N SER A 57 1.96 19.62 -14.33
CA SER A 57 1.29 18.94 -13.27
C SER A 57 1.76 17.51 -13.40
N SER A 58 2.86 17.19 -12.71
CA SER A 58 3.04 15.87 -12.22
C SER A 58 1.75 15.67 -11.47
N ASN A 59 0.83 14.93 -12.07
CA ASN A 59 0.12 13.92 -11.33
C ASN A 59 1.20 13.06 -10.66
N ALA A 60 1.90 13.62 -9.65
CA ALA A 60 1.94 12.94 -8.39
C ALA A 60 0.46 12.79 -8.09
N GLN A 61 -0.09 11.66 -8.52
CA GLN A 61 -1.17 11.06 -7.78
C GLN A 61 -0.62 11.07 -6.36
N THR A 62 -0.98 12.10 -5.60
CA THR A 62 -1.19 11.93 -4.17
C THR A 62 -2.03 10.67 -4.16
N ILE A 63 -1.41 9.54 -3.83
CA ILE A 63 -2.19 8.36 -3.49
C ILE A 63 -2.96 8.89 -2.30
N GLU A 64 -4.20 9.31 -2.54
CA GLU A 64 -5.17 9.53 -1.49
C GLU A 64 -5.28 8.16 -0.84
N THR A 65 -4.44 7.96 0.17
CA THR A 65 -4.40 6.69 0.85
C THR A 65 -5.69 6.67 1.65
N GLN A 66 -6.71 6.04 1.07
CA GLN A 66 -8.05 6.02 1.61
C GLN A 66 -7.98 5.56 3.08
N PRO A 67 -8.71 6.25 4.00
CA PRO A 67 -8.73 5.85 5.39
C PRO A 67 -9.22 4.42 5.52
N ILE A 68 -8.57 3.65 6.40
CA ILE A 68 -9.01 2.29 6.73
C ILE A 68 -9.85 2.41 8.00
N TYR A 69 -11.15 2.18 7.90
CA TYR A 69 -12.00 2.19 9.08
C TYR A 69 -11.84 0.90 9.85
N LEU A 70 -11.65 0.95 11.17
CA LEU A 70 -11.55 -0.24 12.02
C LEU A 70 -12.53 -0.12 13.18
N THR A 71 -12.96 -1.26 13.70
CA THR A 71 -13.61 -1.27 15.02
C THR A 71 -12.57 -1.01 16.11
N GLN A 72 -13.00 -0.54 17.29
CA GLN A 72 -12.11 -0.40 18.45
C GLN A 72 -11.42 -1.73 18.77
N GLU A 73 -12.16 -2.84 18.79
CA GLU A 73 -11.62 -4.18 19.00
C GLU A 73 -10.54 -4.55 17.96
N GLY A 74 -10.79 -4.25 16.69
CA GLY A 74 -9.86 -4.55 15.61
C GLY A 74 -8.58 -3.73 15.68
N HIS A 75 -8.71 -2.46 16.04
CA HIS A 75 -7.56 -1.59 16.27
C HIS A 75 -6.69 -2.10 17.42
N ASP A 76 -7.31 -2.45 18.55
CA ASP A 76 -6.59 -2.93 19.74
C ASP A 76 -5.94 -4.29 19.48
N ALA A 77 -6.61 -5.18 18.76
CA ALA A 77 -6.04 -6.45 18.33
C ALA A 77 -4.82 -6.28 17.42
N LEU A 78 -4.84 -5.31 16.50
CA LEU A 78 -3.68 -5.02 15.65
C LEU A 78 -2.51 -4.41 16.45
N LEU A 79 -2.80 -3.56 17.43
CA LEU A 79 -1.77 -3.05 18.34
C LEU A 79 -1.12 -4.16 19.15
N GLU A 80 -1.93 -5.04 19.74
CA GLU A 80 -1.45 -6.20 20.49
C GLU A 80 -0.62 -7.14 19.62
N GLU A 81 -1.08 -7.42 18.39
CA GLU A 81 -0.33 -8.23 17.42
C GLU A 81 1.03 -7.60 17.09
N SER A 82 1.07 -6.28 16.80
CA SER A 82 2.30 -5.54 16.50
C SER A 82 3.31 -5.63 17.66
N GLU A 83 2.84 -5.46 18.89
CA GLU A 83 3.68 -5.52 20.08
C GLU A 83 4.24 -6.92 20.31
N ASN A 84 3.40 -7.95 20.21
CA ASN A 84 3.82 -9.36 20.31
C ASN A 84 4.88 -9.72 19.25
N LEU A 85 4.71 -9.26 18.01
CA LEU A 85 5.71 -9.47 16.95
C LEU A 85 7.03 -8.75 17.25
N LYS A 86 6.98 -7.51 17.76
CA LYS A 86 8.17 -6.77 18.17
C LYS A 86 8.92 -7.44 19.32
N GLN A 87 8.21 -8.06 20.26
CA GLN A 87 8.81 -8.83 21.36
C GLN A 87 9.48 -10.13 20.88
N ARG A 88 8.98 -10.74 19.80
CA ARG A 88 9.60 -11.94 19.18
C ARG A 88 10.82 -11.61 18.31
N ARG A 89 10.92 -10.39 17.78
CA ARG A 89 12.01 -9.97 16.88
C ARG A 89 13.42 -10.29 17.41
N PRO A 90 13.78 -10.04 18.69
CA PRO A 90 15.12 -10.38 19.21
C PRO A 90 15.42 -11.88 19.22
N LEU A 91 14.42 -12.73 19.47
CA LEU A 91 14.58 -14.19 19.48
C LEU A 91 14.95 -14.70 18.08
N ILE A 92 14.21 -14.25 17.05
CA ILE A 92 14.50 -14.62 15.66
C ILE A 92 15.87 -14.11 15.22
N GLN A 93 16.26 -12.91 15.65
CA GLN A 93 17.61 -12.39 15.36
C GLN A 93 18.71 -13.23 16.00
N ALA A 94 18.50 -13.71 17.23
CA ALA A 94 19.44 -14.59 17.91
C ALA A 94 19.54 -15.96 17.21
N ASP A 95 18.42 -16.52 16.77
CA ASP A 95 18.38 -17.79 16.03
C ASP A 95 19.05 -17.66 14.66
N LEU A 96 18.83 -16.54 13.95
CA LEU A 96 19.51 -16.23 12.72
C LEU A 96 21.03 -16.11 12.92
N ALA A 97 21.47 -15.39 13.96
CA ALA A 97 22.88 -15.24 14.28
C ALA A 97 23.53 -16.60 14.62
N ARG A 98 22.80 -17.47 15.35
CA ARG A 98 23.26 -18.83 15.65
C ARG A 98 23.38 -19.67 14.38
N ALA A 99 22.39 -19.62 13.50
CA ALA A 99 22.41 -20.35 12.23
C ALA A 99 23.50 -19.85 11.27
N MET A 100 23.82 -18.55 11.30
CA MET A 100 24.93 -17.94 10.54
C MET A 100 26.31 -18.36 11.06
N ALA A 101 26.44 -18.66 12.35
CA ALA A 101 27.68 -19.11 12.97
C ALA A 101 28.00 -20.59 12.66
N ASP A 102 27.01 -21.34 12.19
CA ASP A 102 27.19 -22.72 11.76
C ASP A 102 27.97 -22.77 10.43
N LYS A 103 29.01 -23.60 10.38
CA LYS A 103 30.01 -23.61 9.29
C LYS A 103 29.69 -24.60 8.17
N ASP A 104 28.61 -25.37 8.31
CA ASP A 104 28.15 -26.29 7.29
C ASP A 104 27.10 -25.64 6.37
N PHE A 105 27.58 -24.90 5.37
CA PHE A 105 26.75 -24.07 4.49
C PHE A 105 26.07 -24.83 3.35
N ARG A 106 26.32 -26.15 3.21
CA ARG A 106 25.94 -26.88 2.00
C ARG A 106 24.43 -27.16 1.93
N GLU A 107 23.74 -27.25 3.06
CA GLU A 107 22.27 -27.34 3.16
C GLU A 107 21.78 -26.78 4.51
N ASN A 108 22.01 -25.50 4.78
CA ASN A 108 21.66 -24.90 6.07
C ASN A 108 20.15 -24.56 6.13
N ALA A 109 19.30 -25.59 6.18
CA ALA A 109 17.86 -25.47 6.37
C ALA A 109 17.48 -24.61 7.60
N PRO A 110 18.22 -24.65 8.74
CA PRO A 110 18.00 -23.73 9.85
C PRO A 110 18.20 -22.25 9.47
N LEU A 111 19.22 -21.91 8.68
CA LEU A 111 19.47 -20.53 8.24
C LEU A 111 18.37 -20.03 7.33
N ASP A 112 17.93 -20.84 6.37
CA ASP A 112 16.85 -20.47 5.44
C ASP A 112 15.52 -20.33 6.19
N ALA A 113 15.24 -21.22 7.15
CA ALA A 113 14.07 -21.11 8.02
C ALA A 113 14.09 -19.82 8.84
N ALA A 114 15.20 -19.50 9.50
CA ALA A 114 15.34 -18.28 10.31
C ALA A 114 15.22 -17.00 9.46
N ARG A 115 15.78 -16.99 8.25
CA ARG A 115 15.63 -15.87 7.30
C ARG A 115 14.18 -15.69 6.86
N ASN A 116 13.50 -16.80 6.53
CA ASN A 116 12.10 -16.74 6.11
C ASN A 116 11.19 -16.29 7.26
N GLU A 117 11.43 -16.77 8.49
CA GLU A 117 10.69 -16.33 9.68
C GLU A 117 10.91 -14.83 9.94
N GLN A 118 12.15 -14.36 9.85
CA GLN A 118 12.45 -12.92 9.96
C GLN A 118 11.74 -12.11 8.88
N ALA A 119 11.80 -12.54 7.62
CA ALA A 119 11.16 -11.84 6.51
C ALA A 119 9.63 -11.78 6.69
N HIS A 120 9.02 -12.87 7.13
CA HIS A 120 7.59 -12.95 7.40
C HIS A 120 7.19 -12.01 8.55
N LEU A 121 7.93 -12.04 9.66
CA LEU A 121 7.69 -11.17 10.81
C LEU A 121 7.80 -9.69 10.43
N GLU A 122 8.84 -9.30 9.71
CA GLU A 122 9.03 -7.91 9.26
C GLU A 122 7.98 -7.46 8.25
N SER A 123 7.53 -8.36 7.36
CA SER A 123 6.42 -8.08 6.43
C SER A 123 5.15 -7.79 7.21
N ARG A 124 4.81 -8.66 8.18
CA ARG A 124 3.58 -8.51 8.96
C ARG A 124 3.60 -7.25 9.82
N ILE A 125 4.71 -6.93 10.50
CA ILE A 125 4.83 -5.67 11.25
C ILE A 125 4.61 -4.47 10.33
N ARG A 126 5.20 -4.47 9.13
CA ARG A 126 5.07 -3.37 8.18
C ARG A 126 3.63 -3.21 7.67
N GLU A 127 2.94 -4.31 7.41
CA GLU A 127 1.53 -4.31 7.03
C GLU A 127 0.66 -3.71 8.14
N ILE A 128 0.82 -4.19 9.38
CA ILE A 128 0.07 -3.71 10.55
C ILE A 128 0.33 -2.24 10.79
N ASP A 129 1.61 -1.82 10.84
CA ASP A 129 1.97 -0.41 11.04
C ASP A 129 1.42 0.47 9.90
N GLY A 130 1.40 -0.05 8.67
CA GLY A 130 0.81 0.62 7.52
C GLY A 130 -0.71 0.79 7.64
N THR A 131 -1.40 -0.20 8.16
CA THR A 131 -2.84 -0.17 8.44
C THR A 131 -3.16 0.79 9.57
N LEU A 132 -2.48 0.68 10.71
CA LEU A 132 -2.67 1.53 11.89
C LEU A 132 -2.44 3.02 11.58
N ARG A 133 -1.45 3.35 10.75
CA ARG A 133 -1.20 4.75 10.33
C ARG A 133 -2.36 5.39 9.57
N ARG A 134 -3.21 4.58 8.93
CA ARG A 134 -4.36 5.04 8.15
C ARG A 134 -5.69 4.73 8.86
N ALA A 135 -5.62 4.15 10.05
CA ALA A 135 -6.78 3.66 10.75
C ALA A 135 -7.63 4.85 11.24
N VAL A 136 -8.91 4.80 10.96
CA VAL A 136 -9.92 5.63 11.60
C VAL A 136 -10.77 4.69 12.44
N VAL A 137 -10.67 4.82 13.77
CA VAL A 137 -11.41 3.96 14.69
C VAL A 137 -12.84 4.48 14.80
N LEU A 138 -13.80 3.61 14.51
CA LEU A 138 -15.22 3.89 14.68
C LEU A 138 -15.62 3.46 16.10
N GLU A 139 -16.07 4.42 16.90
CA GLU A 139 -16.45 4.21 18.29
C GLU A 139 -17.86 3.59 18.35
N SER A 140 -17.93 2.46 19.05
CA SER A 140 -19.16 1.71 19.31
C SER A 140 -19.96 2.42 20.40
N GLY A 141 -21.18 2.91 20.14
CA GLY A 141 -22.01 3.45 21.22
C GLY A 141 -23.06 4.51 20.86
N ASN A 142 -23.20 4.87 19.59
CA ASN A 142 -24.33 5.71 19.18
C ASN A 142 -25.37 4.82 18.50
N GLU A 143 -26.35 4.31 19.26
CA GLU A 143 -27.57 3.62 18.81
C GLU A 143 -28.49 4.54 17.97
N HIS A 144 -27.93 5.36 17.09
CA HIS A 144 -28.70 5.93 16.01
C HIS A 144 -28.91 4.82 14.98
N PRO A 145 -30.12 4.62 14.44
CA PRO A 145 -30.27 3.87 13.20
C PRO A 145 -29.45 4.62 12.15
N GLY A 146 -28.23 4.17 11.94
CA GLY A 146 -27.46 4.57 10.80
C GLY A 146 -28.19 4.00 9.61
N ASP A 147 -28.81 4.88 8.84
CA ASP A 147 -29.52 4.50 7.62
C ASP A 147 -28.63 3.73 6.64
N ILE A 148 -27.30 3.78 6.82
CA ILE A 148 -26.30 3.22 5.93
C ILE A 148 -25.38 2.28 6.71
N SER A 149 -25.17 1.08 6.17
CA SER A 149 -24.27 0.06 6.69
C SER A 149 -22.80 0.46 6.51
N GLN A 150 -22.04 0.48 7.59
CA GLN A 150 -20.62 0.83 7.61
C GLN A 150 -19.83 -0.21 8.39
N ILE A 151 -18.51 -0.07 8.42
CA ILE A 151 -17.67 -0.90 9.30
C ILE A 151 -18.09 -0.64 10.75
N GLY A 152 -18.17 -1.70 11.56
CA GLY A 152 -18.72 -1.68 12.91
C GLY A 152 -20.24 -1.82 12.98
N SER A 153 -20.98 -1.64 11.88
CA SER A 153 -22.44 -1.80 11.92
C SER A 153 -22.86 -3.26 12.09
N HIS A 154 -23.86 -3.49 12.94
CA HIS A 154 -24.60 -4.74 13.02
C HIS A 154 -25.74 -4.72 11.99
N ILE A 155 -25.71 -5.67 11.06
CA ILE A 155 -26.69 -5.80 9.98
C ILE A 155 -27.48 -7.10 10.14
N THR A 156 -28.80 -7.03 9.95
CA THR A 156 -29.64 -8.22 9.81
C THR A 156 -30.04 -8.36 8.36
N ILE A 157 -29.70 -9.50 7.75
CA ILE A 157 -30.01 -9.80 6.35
C ILE A 157 -30.97 -10.98 6.26
N ARG A 158 -31.91 -10.91 5.33
CA ARG A 158 -32.84 -12.00 4.98
C ARG A 158 -32.50 -12.55 3.59
N ASP A 159 -32.21 -13.84 3.48
CA ASP A 159 -32.05 -14.52 2.19
C ASP A 159 -33.42 -14.72 1.54
N LEU A 160 -33.64 -14.11 0.38
CA LEU A 160 -34.93 -14.14 -0.31
C LEU A 160 -35.27 -15.50 -0.92
N ARG A 161 -34.31 -16.44 -1.00
CA ARG A 161 -34.56 -17.79 -1.54
C ARG A 161 -35.23 -18.71 -0.52
N ASN A 162 -34.89 -18.55 0.75
CA ASN A 162 -35.33 -19.46 1.82
C ASN A 162 -35.99 -18.74 3.01
N GLY A 163 -36.04 -17.41 3.00
CA GLY A 163 -36.63 -16.57 4.05
C GLY A 163 -35.85 -16.55 5.36
N LYS A 164 -34.64 -17.12 5.41
CA LYS A 164 -33.85 -17.17 6.64
C LYS A 164 -33.19 -15.83 6.91
N GLU A 165 -33.21 -15.43 8.18
CA GLU A 165 -32.52 -14.25 8.67
C GLU A 165 -31.21 -14.64 9.36
N ALA A 166 -30.21 -13.79 9.19
CA ALA A 166 -28.94 -13.89 9.89
C ALA A 166 -28.42 -12.48 10.19
N SER A 167 -27.81 -12.32 11.36
CA SER A 167 -27.24 -11.06 11.81
C SER A 167 -25.71 -11.14 11.80
N TYR A 168 -25.07 -10.09 11.29
CA TYR A 168 -23.62 -10.01 11.16
C TYR A 168 -23.10 -8.64 11.57
N THR A 169 -21.84 -8.59 12.00
CA THR A 169 -21.10 -7.33 12.18
C THR A 169 -20.19 -7.11 10.99
N LEU A 170 -20.32 -5.96 10.33
CA LEU A 170 -19.43 -5.59 9.23
C LEU A 170 -18.07 -5.17 9.78
N VAL A 171 -17.01 -5.81 9.30
CA VAL A 171 -15.63 -5.53 9.73
C VAL A 171 -14.69 -5.55 8.53
N ASN A 172 -13.43 -5.17 8.72
CA ASN A 172 -12.40 -5.43 7.70
C ASN A 172 -11.95 -6.88 7.69
N SER A 173 -11.29 -7.28 6.60
CA SER A 173 -10.75 -8.64 6.43
C SER A 173 -9.82 -9.07 7.55
N ASP A 174 -9.00 -8.16 8.09
CA ASP A 174 -8.06 -8.45 9.17
C ASP A 174 -8.74 -8.77 10.52
N GLU A 175 -9.97 -8.32 10.70
CA GLU A 175 -10.74 -8.44 11.95
C GLU A 175 -11.63 -9.69 11.98
N VAL A 176 -11.77 -10.40 10.84
CA VAL A 176 -12.63 -11.58 10.78
C VAL A 176 -12.04 -12.67 11.67
N ARG A 177 -12.86 -13.12 12.62
CA ARG A 177 -12.58 -14.30 13.46
C ARG A 177 -13.73 -15.28 13.28
N SER A 178 -13.38 -16.53 12.97
CA SER A 178 -14.35 -17.61 12.78
C SER A 178 -15.24 -17.74 14.01
N GLY A 179 -16.56 -17.78 13.80
CA GLY A 179 -17.54 -18.02 14.87
C GLY A 179 -18.06 -16.78 15.62
N GLN A 180 -17.59 -15.56 15.30
CA GLN A 180 -18.03 -14.34 16.00
C GLN A 180 -19.18 -13.57 15.29
N GLY A 181 -19.83 -14.17 14.29
CA GLY A 181 -20.85 -13.46 13.49
C GLY A 181 -20.29 -12.21 12.78
N LYS A 182 -18.97 -12.14 12.54
CA LYS A 182 -18.31 -11.05 11.82
C LYS A 182 -18.21 -11.39 10.34
N ILE A 183 -18.45 -10.40 9.47
CA ILE A 183 -18.31 -10.56 8.02
C ILE A 183 -17.45 -9.44 7.44
N SER A 184 -16.47 -9.82 6.61
CA SER A 184 -15.60 -8.84 5.96
C SER A 184 -16.35 -8.10 4.86
N ILE A 185 -16.15 -6.79 4.77
CA ILE A 185 -16.59 -5.98 3.62
C ILE A 185 -15.95 -6.41 2.28
N ALA A 186 -14.91 -7.23 2.30
CA ALA A 186 -14.30 -7.81 1.09
C ALA A 186 -14.97 -9.12 0.65
N SER A 187 -15.80 -9.73 1.50
CA SER A 187 -16.56 -10.95 1.16
C SER A 187 -17.69 -10.63 0.16
N PRO A 188 -18.21 -11.62 -0.61
CA PRO A 188 -19.32 -11.39 -1.52
C PRO A 188 -20.54 -10.73 -0.88
N VAL A 189 -20.98 -11.26 0.27
CA VAL A 189 -22.12 -10.71 1.02
C VAL A 189 -21.78 -9.34 1.59
N GLY A 190 -20.60 -9.20 2.22
CA GLY A 190 -20.16 -7.93 2.78
C GLY A 190 -20.07 -6.80 1.75
N LYS A 191 -19.54 -7.08 0.55
CA LYS A 191 -19.49 -6.14 -0.57
C LYS A 191 -20.88 -5.70 -1.01
N ALA A 192 -21.82 -6.64 -1.12
CA ALA A 192 -23.17 -6.35 -1.57
C ALA A 192 -23.94 -5.47 -0.59
N VAL A 193 -23.71 -5.66 0.71
CA VAL A 193 -24.44 -4.97 1.78
C VAL A 193 -23.70 -3.76 2.34
N TYR A 194 -22.45 -3.49 1.96
CA TYR A 194 -21.68 -2.35 2.45
C TYR A 194 -22.14 -1.02 1.82
N GLN A 195 -22.29 0.02 2.62
CA GLN A 195 -22.83 1.33 2.23
C GLN A 195 -24.24 1.27 1.62
N ARG A 196 -25.08 0.37 2.14
CA ARG A 196 -26.47 0.15 1.73
C ARG A 196 -27.43 0.47 2.86
N ARG A 197 -28.71 0.66 2.52
CA ARG A 197 -29.71 1.10 3.49
C ARG A 197 -30.60 -0.03 3.98
N ALA A 198 -31.14 0.14 5.20
CA ALA A 198 -32.18 -0.74 5.70
C ALA A 198 -33.41 -0.70 4.76
N GLY A 199 -33.99 -1.86 4.48
CA GLY A 199 -35.06 -2.07 3.51
C GLY A 199 -34.60 -2.34 2.07
N GLU A 200 -33.31 -2.18 1.75
CA GLU A 200 -32.79 -2.39 0.40
C GLU A 200 -32.62 -3.89 0.09
N GLU A 201 -32.97 -4.28 -1.14
CA GLU A 201 -32.64 -5.60 -1.70
C GLU A 201 -31.37 -5.49 -2.54
N VAL A 202 -30.40 -6.35 -2.26
CA VAL A 202 -29.13 -6.39 -2.97
C VAL A 202 -28.85 -7.78 -3.51
N GLU A 203 -28.19 -7.81 -4.66
CA GLU A 203 -27.76 -9.03 -5.31
C GLU A 203 -26.33 -9.38 -4.87
N VAL A 204 -26.13 -10.61 -4.44
CA VAL A 204 -24.86 -11.17 -3.98
C VAL A 204 -24.36 -12.14 -5.04
N GLU A 205 -23.19 -11.84 -5.60
CA GLU A 205 -22.47 -12.72 -6.50
C GLU A 205 -21.47 -13.57 -5.71
N ALA A 206 -21.84 -14.80 -5.36
CA ALA A 206 -20.95 -15.74 -4.72
C ALA A 206 -20.39 -16.77 -5.71
N PRO A 207 -19.25 -17.42 -5.42
CA PRO A 207 -18.69 -18.47 -6.28
C PRO A 207 -19.66 -19.63 -6.55
N SER A 208 -20.60 -19.88 -5.65
CA SER A 208 -21.64 -20.90 -5.77
C SER A 208 -22.86 -20.45 -6.58
N GLY A 209 -22.87 -19.22 -7.11
CA GLY A 209 -23.98 -18.62 -7.84
C GLY A 209 -24.50 -17.33 -7.22
N THR A 210 -25.40 -16.67 -7.95
CA THR A 210 -25.99 -15.37 -7.58
C THR A 210 -27.26 -15.56 -6.76
N PHE A 211 -27.46 -14.75 -5.72
CA PHE A 211 -28.68 -14.74 -4.92
C PHE A 211 -29.00 -13.35 -4.38
N ARG A 212 -30.25 -13.13 -3.97
CA ARG A 212 -30.69 -11.84 -3.43
C ARG A 212 -30.91 -11.90 -1.94
N VAL A 213 -30.50 -10.84 -1.26
CA VAL A 213 -30.74 -10.64 0.17
C VAL A 213 -31.40 -9.28 0.39
N ARG A 214 -32.23 -9.18 1.42
CA ARG A 214 -32.79 -7.90 1.89
C ARG A 214 -32.12 -7.51 3.20
N ILE A 215 -31.76 -6.25 3.35
CA ILE A 215 -31.26 -5.70 4.60
C ILE A 215 -32.49 -5.33 5.45
N GLU A 216 -32.76 -6.06 6.52
CA GLU A 216 -33.95 -5.83 7.36
C GLU A 216 -33.69 -4.74 8.40
N ALA A 217 -32.50 -4.73 9.00
CA ALA A 217 -32.13 -3.76 10.03
C ALA A 217 -30.63 -3.46 9.99
N ILE A 218 -30.29 -2.22 10.35
CA ILE A 218 -28.93 -1.75 10.57
C ILE A 218 -28.89 -1.06 11.93
N THR A 219 -28.05 -1.55 12.82
CA THR A 219 -27.79 -0.95 14.13
C THR A 219 -26.32 -0.57 14.18
N GLN A 220 -26.03 0.65 14.61
CA GLN A 220 -24.64 1.05 14.87
C GLN A 220 -24.16 0.36 16.14
N GLY A 221 -22.96 -0.24 16.08
CA GLY A 221 -22.30 -0.79 17.25
C GLY A 221 -22.03 0.28 18.29
#